data_AF-A0A7S0I6K1-F1
#
_entry.id   AF-A0A7S0I6K1-F1
#
_cell.length_a   1.000
_cell.length_b   1.000
_cell.length_c   1.000
_cell.angle_alpha   90.00
_cell.angle_beta   90.00
_cell.angle_gamma   90.00
#
_symmetry.space_group_name_H-M   'P 1'
#
loop_
_entity.id
_entity.type
_entity.pdbx_description
1 polymer ?
#
loop_
_entity_poly.entity_id
_entity_poly.type
_entity_poly.pdbx_seq_one_letter_code
_entity_poly.pdbx_strand_id
1 'polypeptide(L)'
;VADAVMRRVASDIPSQVSVHLASFTLGSADLSKQAATVPCMTPELNIARMRVLEYFNAQSISGKQSIFTWENGPILNAATLLWLERSCAPRALPKDHSSKQRYLVSDTELLIKNFPEFECYRDVAFYCKFFLNKDIKAFPSGKELTQKDARLQFQSMEGTSETPNAFLVRGCGSILHCKALLRPARHGNEQQL
;
A
#
# COMPACT_ATOMS: atom_id res chain seq x y z
N VAL A 1 -6.09 9.90 6.28
CA VAL A 1 -5.45 10.39 7.53
C VAL A 1 -3.96 10.06 7.56
N ALA A 2 -3.54 8.79 7.50
CA ALA A 2 -2.12 8.43 7.55
C ALA A 2 -1.25 9.14 6.50
N ASP A 3 -1.69 9.19 5.23
CA ASP A 3 -0.97 9.94 4.19
C ASP A 3 -0.94 11.46 4.43
N ALA A 4 -2.02 12.04 4.94
CA ALA A 4 -2.06 13.45 5.31
C ALA A 4 -1.12 13.76 6.48
N VAL A 5 -1.03 12.87 7.48
CA VAL A 5 -0.10 12.98 8.62
C VAL A 5 1.34 12.81 8.14
N MET A 6 1.63 11.80 7.34
CA MET A 6 2.98 11.54 6.81
C MET A 6 3.50 12.67 5.91
N ARG A 7 2.60 13.43 5.27
CA ARG A 7 2.98 14.60 4.47
C ARG A 7 3.20 15.86 5.30
N ARG A 8 2.86 15.87 6.59
CA ARG A 8 3.18 17.02 7.45
C ARG A 8 4.68 16.99 7.70
N VAL A 9 5.38 17.93 7.09
CA VAL A 9 6.75 18.29 7.42
C VAL A 9 6.70 18.77 8.88
N ALA A 10 7.34 18.04 9.79
CA ALA A 10 7.50 18.50 11.17
C ALA A 10 8.19 19.87 11.15
N SER A 11 7.76 20.79 12.00
CA SER A 11 8.23 22.19 11.99
C SER A 11 9.69 22.34 12.43
N ASP A 12 10.25 21.31 13.06
CA ASP A 12 11.60 21.27 13.60
C ASP A 12 12.57 20.49 12.69
N ILE A 13 12.37 19.18 12.51
CA ILE A 13 13.23 18.31 11.69
C ILE A 13 12.35 17.36 10.87
N PRO A 14 12.20 17.58 9.56
CA PRO A 14 11.33 16.74 8.76
C PRO A 14 11.96 15.38 8.45
N SER A 15 11.14 14.34 8.55
CA SER A 15 11.54 13.01 8.07
C SER A 15 11.80 13.03 6.56
N GLN A 16 12.89 12.38 6.13
CA GLN A 16 13.21 12.23 4.70
C GLN A 16 12.16 11.38 3.96
N VAL A 17 11.50 10.47 4.67
CA VAL A 17 10.37 9.69 4.11
C VAL A 17 9.23 10.63 3.77
N SER A 18 8.90 11.56 4.66
CA SER A 18 7.86 12.59 4.48
C SER A 18 8.19 13.62 3.40
N VAL A 19 9.43 14.13 3.37
CA VAL A 19 9.87 15.13 2.37
C VAL A 19 9.74 14.56 0.97
N HIS A 20 10.28 13.35 0.74
CA HIS A 20 10.23 12.76 -0.59
C HIS A 20 8.83 12.28 -0.98
N LEU A 21 7.99 11.91 -0.01
CA LEU A 21 6.59 11.54 -0.26
C LEU A 21 5.79 12.67 -0.93
N ALA A 22 6.19 13.93 -0.81
CA ALA A 22 5.52 15.07 -1.46
C ALA A 22 5.37 14.90 -2.98
N SER A 23 6.33 14.26 -3.65
CA SER A 23 6.32 13.97 -5.10
C SER A 23 5.55 12.70 -5.48
N PHE A 24 5.13 11.91 -4.51
CA PHE A 24 4.44 10.64 -4.72
C PHE A 24 3.03 10.68 -4.13
N THR A 25 2.22 9.73 -4.52
CA THR A 25 0.86 9.56 -4.02
C THR A 25 0.61 8.13 -3.61
N LEU A 26 -0.22 7.92 -2.59
CA LEU A 26 -0.68 6.56 -2.29
C LEU A 26 -1.53 6.07 -3.47
N GLY A 27 -1.24 4.88 -4.00
CA GLY A 27 -2.11 4.27 -5.01
C GLY A 27 -3.52 4.13 -4.45
N SER A 28 -4.55 4.56 -5.18
CA SER A 28 -5.93 4.56 -4.70
C SER A 28 -6.60 3.19 -4.77
N ALA A 29 -6.11 2.31 -5.66
CA ALA A 29 -6.78 1.07 -6.05
C ALA A 29 -8.29 1.32 -6.33
N ASP A 30 -9.15 0.37 -6.00
CA ASP A 30 -10.60 0.52 -6.17
C ASP A 30 -11.29 1.28 -5.02
N LEU A 31 -10.55 1.79 -4.03
CA LEU A 31 -11.16 2.45 -2.86
C LEU A 31 -12.00 3.67 -3.26
N SER A 32 -11.52 4.50 -4.19
CA SER A 32 -12.27 5.66 -4.67
C SER A 32 -13.60 5.25 -5.33
N LYS A 33 -13.56 4.21 -6.18
CA LYS A 33 -14.77 3.68 -6.84
C LYS A 33 -15.74 3.07 -5.84
N GLN A 34 -15.24 2.32 -4.86
CA GLN A 34 -16.07 1.74 -3.81
C GLN A 34 -16.70 2.85 -2.95
N ALA A 35 -15.91 3.80 -2.48
CA ALA A 35 -16.37 4.93 -1.69
C ALA A 35 -17.48 5.73 -2.41
N ALA A 36 -17.40 5.91 -3.73
CA ALA A 36 -18.44 6.58 -4.50
C ALA A 36 -19.80 5.87 -4.46
N THR A 37 -19.81 4.56 -4.23
CA THR A 37 -21.02 3.71 -4.25
C THR A 37 -21.54 3.35 -2.86
N VAL A 38 -20.78 3.58 -1.80
CA VAL A 38 -21.22 3.28 -0.42
C VAL A 38 -22.39 4.19 -0.05
N PRO A 39 -23.55 3.62 0.33
CA PRO A 39 -24.67 4.41 0.83
C PRO A 39 -24.33 4.96 2.22
N CYS A 40 -24.51 6.26 2.40
CA CYS A 40 -24.27 6.95 3.67
C CYS A 40 -25.58 7.54 4.17
N MET A 41 -26.07 7.03 5.30
CA MET A 41 -27.36 7.41 5.87
C MET A 41 -27.26 8.59 6.85
N THR A 42 -26.05 8.98 7.23
CA THR A 42 -25.79 10.09 8.15
C THR A 42 -24.96 11.19 7.49
N PRO A 43 -25.15 12.46 7.88
CA PRO A 43 -24.39 13.58 7.30
C PRO A 43 -22.88 13.45 7.55
N GLU A 44 -22.45 12.93 8.69
CA GLU A 44 -21.04 12.77 9.04
C GLU A 44 -20.34 11.78 8.09
N LEU A 45 -21.00 10.68 7.76
CA LEU A 45 -20.49 9.68 6.81
C LEU A 45 -20.47 10.24 5.38
N ASN A 46 -21.44 11.07 5.01
CA ASN A 46 -21.45 11.75 3.70
C ASN A 46 -20.27 12.72 3.56
N ILE A 47 -19.96 13.50 4.60
CA ILE A 47 -18.79 14.39 4.62
C ILE A 47 -17.51 13.55 4.50
N ALA A 48 -17.38 12.48 5.29
CA ALA A 48 -16.21 11.61 5.23
C ALA A 48 -16.02 11.00 3.83
N ARG A 49 -17.09 10.50 3.22
CA ARG A 49 -17.09 9.99 1.83
C ARG A 49 -16.63 11.06 0.85
N MET A 50 -17.17 12.26 0.93
CA MET A 50 -16.78 13.37 0.06
C MET A 50 -15.28 13.69 0.18
N ARG A 51 -14.75 13.75 1.41
CA ARG A 51 -13.31 13.99 1.64
C ARG A 51 -12.41 12.91 1.03
N VAL A 52 -12.83 11.65 1.09
CA VAL A 52 -12.11 10.55 0.45
C VAL A 52 -12.10 10.70 -1.07
N LEU A 53 -13.24 11.04 -1.67
CA LEU A 53 -13.36 11.26 -3.11
C LEU A 53 -12.54 12.47 -3.57
N GLU A 54 -12.64 13.59 -2.87
CA GLU A 54 -11.84 14.80 -3.12
C GLU A 54 -10.34 14.51 -3.08
N TYR A 55 -9.90 13.76 -2.06
CA TYR A 55 -8.51 13.38 -1.91
C TYR A 55 -8.00 12.56 -3.11
N PHE A 56 -8.73 11.51 -3.51
CA PHE A 56 -8.30 10.68 -4.65
C PHE A 56 -8.43 11.39 -6.00
N ASN A 57 -9.39 12.31 -6.14
CA ASN A 57 -9.51 13.16 -7.32
C ASN A 57 -8.35 14.17 -7.42
N ALA A 58 -7.94 14.77 -6.31
CA ALA A 58 -6.77 15.65 -6.29
C ALA A 58 -5.48 14.89 -6.67
N GLN A 59 -5.38 13.62 -6.30
CA GLN A 59 -4.24 12.78 -6.65
C GLN A 59 -4.18 12.44 -8.14
N SER A 60 -5.31 12.09 -8.77
CA SER A 60 -5.35 11.78 -10.21
C SER A 60 -4.95 12.97 -11.07
N ILE A 61 -5.28 14.19 -10.63
CA ILE A 61 -4.96 15.44 -11.34
C ILE A 61 -3.50 15.86 -11.12
N SER A 62 -2.90 15.52 -9.98
CA SER A 62 -1.58 16.03 -9.56
C SER A 62 -0.38 15.55 -10.39
N GLY A 63 -0.55 14.56 -11.27
CA GLY A 63 0.55 13.94 -12.02
C GLY A 63 1.58 13.18 -11.15
N LYS A 64 1.32 13.03 -9.85
CA LYS A 64 2.21 12.31 -8.93
C LYS A 64 2.24 10.82 -9.21
N GLN A 65 3.40 10.21 -9.04
CA GLN A 65 3.56 8.77 -9.22
C GLN A 65 2.96 8.01 -8.03
N SER A 66 2.17 6.98 -8.31
CA SER A 66 1.52 6.16 -7.28
C SER A 66 2.48 5.15 -6.67
N ILE A 67 2.61 5.13 -5.34
CA ILE A 67 3.38 4.14 -4.56
C ILE A 67 2.43 3.11 -3.92
N PHE A 68 2.97 1.94 -3.54
CA PHE A 68 2.22 0.85 -2.90
C PHE A 68 0.98 0.38 -3.68
N THR A 69 1.14 0.20 -4.99
CA THR A 69 0.09 -0.33 -5.90
C THR A 69 -0.07 -1.85 -5.75
N TRP A 70 -0.40 -2.31 -4.54
CA TRP A 70 -0.46 -3.73 -4.19
C TRP A 70 -1.75 -4.44 -4.61
N GLU A 71 -2.67 -3.75 -5.30
CA GLU A 71 -3.93 -4.33 -5.81
C GLU A 71 -3.71 -5.49 -6.79
N ASN A 72 -2.57 -5.52 -7.47
CA ASN A 72 -2.16 -6.56 -8.43
C ASN A 72 -1.19 -7.57 -7.80
N GLY A 73 -1.09 -7.60 -6.47
CA GLY A 73 -0.14 -8.39 -5.70
C GLY A 73 0.89 -7.52 -4.97
N PRO A 74 1.55 -8.08 -3.94
CA PRO A 74 2.54 -7.38 -3.11
C PRO A 74 3.87 -7.21 -3.86
N ILE A 75 3.86 -6.51 -4.99
CA ILE A 75 5.01 -6.25 -5.84
C ILE A 75 5.47 -4.80 -5.63
N LEU A 76 6.77 -4.59 -5.50
CA LEU A 76 7.39 -3.28 -5.50
C LEU A 76 7.31 -2.65 -6.90
N ASN A 77 6.53 -1.59 -7.04
CA ASN A 77 6.47 -0.83 -8.28
C ASN A 77 7.65 0.16 -8.37
N ALA A 78 7.95 0.60 -9.61
CA ALA A 78 9.08 1.49 -9.88
C ALA A 78 9.00 2.82 -9.09
N ALA A 79 7.80 3.35 -8.90
CA ALA A 79 7.59 4.57 -8.12
C ALA A 79 7.96 4.40 -6.64
N THR A 80 7.59 3.26 -6.03
CA THR A 80 7.95 2.97 -4.63
C THR A 80 9.47 2.79 -4.50
N LEU A 81 10.11 2.10 -5.46
CA LEU A 81 11.57 1.97 -5.49
C LEU A 81 12.27 3.33 -5.60
N LEU A 82 11.79 4.21 -6.49
CA LEU A 82 12.34 5.55 -6.66
C LEU A 82 12.16 6.40 -5.40
N TRP A 83 11.00 6.31 -4.76
CA TRP A 83 10.75 6.99 -3.48
C TRP A 83 11.68 6.50 -2.38
N LEU A 84 11.81 5.18 -2.21
CA LEU A 84 12.72 4.58 -1.24
C LEU A 84 14.17 5.01 -1.48
N GLU A 85 14.62 4.98 -2.73
CA GLU A 85 15.96 5.44 -3.12
C GLU A 85 16.21 6.89 -2.74
N ARG A 86 15.25 7.78 -3.01
CA ARG A 86 15.35 9.19 -2.63
C ARG A 86 15.40 9.37 -1.12
N SER A 87 14.53 8.69 -0.37
CA SER A 87 14.52 8.74 1.10
C SER A 87 15.78 8.17 1.74
N CYS A 88 16.43 7.21 1.07
CA CYS A 88 17.66 6.56 1.53
C CYS A 88 18.93 7.34 1.20
N ALA A 89 18.93 8.12 0.11
CA ALA A 89 20.12 8.78 -0.42
C ALA A 89 20.84 9.72 0.60
N PRO A 90 20.14 10.55 1.41
CA PRO A 90 20.79 11.43 2.38
C PRO A 90 21.56 10.70 3.49
N ARG A 91 21.24 9.43 3.77
CA ARG A 91 21.86 8.63 4.83
C ARG A 91 22.87 7.60 4.30
N ALA A 92 23.28 7.72 3.04
CA ALA A 92 24.22 6.83 2.37
C ALA A 92 23.84 5.33 2.49
N LEU A 93 22.54 5.03 2.57
CA LEU A 93 22.05 3.66 2.57
C LEU A 93 22.34 3.00 1.20
N PRO A 94 22.60 1.67 1.15
CA PRO A 94 22.94 0.97 -0.08
C PRO A 94 21.96 1.23 -1.24
N LYS A 95 22.50 1.47 -2.44
CA LYS A 95 21.71 1.82 -3.63
C LYS A 95 21.48 0.64 -4.58
N ASP A 96 22.09 -0.50 -4.30
CA ASP A 96 21.93 -1.68 -5.11
C ASP A 96 20.49 -2.21 -5.02
N HIS A 97 20.03 -2.85 -6.10
CA HIS A 97 18.66 -3.31 -6.23
C HIS A 97 18.28 -4.33 -5.14
N SER A 98 19.22 -5.18 -4.74
CA SER A 98 18.99 -6.22 -3.72
C SER A 98 18.75 -5.61 -2.34
N SER A 99 19.49 -4.56 -1.97
CA SER A 99 19.30 -3.83 -0.73
C SER A 99 18.01 -3.00 -0.71
N LYS A 100 17.59 -2.46 -1.86
CA LYS A 100 16.34 -1.68 -1.96
C LYS A 100 15.10 -2.50 -1.60
N GLN A 101 15.08 -3.79 -1.97
CA GLN A 101 13.99 -4.70 -1.60
C GLN A 101 13.94 -4.95 -0.10
N ARG A 102 15.12 -5.05 0.53
CA ARG A 102 15.25 -5.29 1.96
C ARG A 102 14.68 -4.15 2.79
N TYR A 103 14.62 -2.91 2.28
CA TYR A 103 14.02 -1.78 3.01
C TYR A 103 12.54 -1.94 3.36
N LEU A 104 11.81 -2.81 2.66
CA LEU A 104 10.42 -3.14 2.99
C LEU A 104 10.27 -4.38 3.87
N VAL A 105 11.31 -5.20 3.99
CA VAL A 105 11.31 -6.43 4.77
C VAL A 105 11.40 -6.06 6.26
N SER A 106 10.51 -6.63 7.07
CA SER A 106 10.41 -6.29 8.50
C SER A 106 11.67 -6.61 9.30
N ASP A 107 12.54 -7.46 8.76
CA ASP A 107 13.75 -7.97 9.40
C ASP A 107 15.00 -7.13 9.08
N THR A 108 14.90 -6.21 8.11
CA THR A 108 16.04 -5.34 7.73
C THR A 108 15.88 -3.99 8.39
N GLU A 109 16.54 -3.83 9.54
CA GLU A 109 16.37 -2.68 10.41
C GLU A 109 16.78 -1.35 9.80
N LEU A 110 17.60 -1.29 8.74
CA LEU A 110 18.24 -0.02 8.35
C LEU A 110 17.26 1.11 8.03
N LEU A 111 16.20 0.87 7.25
CA LEU A 111 15.24 1.92 6.94
C LEU A 111 14.31 2.19 8.15
N ILE A 112 13.73 1.14 8.73
CA ILE A 112 12.77 1.24 9.83
C ILE A 112 13.41 1.86 11.09
N LYS A 113 14.67 1.53 11.38
CA LYS A 113 15.45 2.10 12.50
C LYS A 113 15.72 3.59 12.32
N ASN A 114 15.91 4.05 11.08
CA ASN A 114 16.12 5.47 10.78
C ASN A 114 14.81 6.25 10.63
N PHE A 115 13.73 5.58 10.26
CA PHE A 115 12.42 6.16 9.95
C PHE A 115 11.29 5.22 10.46
N PRO A 116 11.04 5.14 11.77
CA PRO A 116 10.06 4.21 12.35
C PRO A 116 8.63 4.46 11.85
N GLU A 117 8.30 5.70 11.46
CA GLU A 117 7.02 6.07 10.85
C GLU A 117 6.76 5.37 9.52
N PHE A 118 7.81 4.91 8.83
CA PHE A 118 7.71 4.18 7.58
C PHE A 118 6.98 2.84 7.77
N GLU A 119 7.29 2.08 8.83
CA GLU A 119 6.65 0.78 9.09
C GLU A 119 5.14 0.95 9.25
N CYS A 120 4.73 1.95 10.05
CA CYS A 120 3.32 2.27 10.26
C CYS A 120 2.63 2.69 8.95
N TYR A 121 3.27 3.56 8.15
CA TYR A 121 2.69 4.01 6.89
C TYR A 121 2.56 2.88 5.86
N ARG A 122 3.58 2.01 5.75
CA ARG A 122 3.58 0.80 4.92
C ARG A 122 2.42 -0.11 5.31
N ASP A 123 2.23 -0.34 6.61
CA ASP A 123 1.22 -1.27 7.11
C ASP A 123 -0.21 -0.74 6.91
N VAL A 124 -0.43 0.56 7.15
CA VAL A 124 -1.71 1.20 6.85
C VAL A 124 -2.00 1.13 5.34
N ALA A 125 -1.01 1.41 4.49
CA ALA A 125 -1.16 1.29 3.05
C ALA A 125 -1.55 -0.14 2.65
N PHE A 126 -0.95 -1.16 3.26
CA PHE A 126 -1.25 -2.56 2.97
C PHE A 126 -2.67 -2.91 3.36
N TYR A 127 -3.06 -2.61 4.61
CA TYR A 127 -4.40 -2.89 5.10
C TYR A 127 -5.48 -2.18 4.30
N CYS A 128 -5.24 -0.92 3.90
CA CYS A 128 -6.15 -0.21 3.01
C CYS A 128 -6.38 -0.90 1.66
N LYS A 129 -5.47 -1.76 1.19
CA LYS A 129 -5.64 -2.58 -0.02
C LYS A 129 -6.22 -3.94 0.30
N PHE A 130 -5.74 -4.57 1.36
CA PHE A 130 -6.22 -5.86 1.81
C PHE A 130 -7.72 -5.86 2.12
N PHE A 131 -8.23 -4.83 2.79
CA PHE A 131 -9.66 -4.71 3.08
C PHE A 131 -10.54 -4.40 1.86
N LEU A 132 -9.96 -4.15 0.68
CA LEU A 132 -10.70 -4.03 -0.58
C LEU A 132 -10.92 -5.38 -1.27
N ASN A 133 -10.40 -6.47 -0.72
CA ASN A 133 -10.63 -7.81 -1.23
C ASN A 133 -12.13 -8.13 -1.25
N LYS A 134 -12.60 -8.62 -2.40
CA LYS A 134 -13.99 -9.07 -2.59
C LYS A 134 -14.19 -10.54 -2.25
N ASP A 135 -13.10 -11.29 -2.10
CA ASP A 135 -13.13 -12.70 -1.74
C ASP A 135 -13.03 -12.85 -0.22
N ILE A 136 -14.09 -13.40 0.40
CA ILE A 136 -14.12 -13.66 1.84
C ILE A 136 -13.00 -14.63 2.26
N LYS A 137 -12.57 -15.52 1.37
CA LYS A 137 -11.50 -16.50 1.63
C LYS A 137 -10.11 -15.85 1.71
N ALA A 138 -9.98 -14.59 1.30
CA ALA A 138 -8.74 -13.83 1.47
C ALA A 138 -8.54 -13.37 2.92
N PHE A 139 -9.58 -13.41 3.76
CA PHE A 139 -9.52 -13.01 5.16
C PHE A 139 -9.23 -14.22 6.07
N PRO A 140 -8.40 -14.06 7.13
CA PRO A 140 -8.14 -15.10 8.11
C PRO A 140 -9.43 -15.56 8.78
N SER A 141 -9.61 -16.88 8.96
CA SER A 141 -10.85 -17.44 9.51
C SER A 141 -10.79 -17.64 11.04
N GLY A 142 -11.90 -17.26 11.70
CA GLY A 142 -12.45 -17.94 12.89
C GLY A 142 -11.68 -17.91 14.21
N LYS A 143 -10.56 -17.20 14.33
CA LYS A 143 -9.87 -17.00 15.63
C LYS A 143 -10.06 -15.59 16.14
N GLU A 144 -10.13 -15.44 17.46
CA GLU A 144 -9.95 -14.14 18.11
C GLU A 144 -8.54 -13.63 17.78
N LEU A 145 -8.48 -12.47 17.14
CA LEU A 145 -7.22 -11.83 16.75
C LEU A 145 -6.94 -10.68 17.70
N THR A 146 -5.71 -10.62 18.20
CA THR A 146 -5.22 -9.49 18.96
C THR A 146 -4.50 -8.48 18.05
N GLN A 147 -4.21 -7.30 18.58
CA GLN A 147 -3.39 -6.32 17.86
C GLN A 147 -1.99 -6.86 17.51
N LYS A 148 -1.44 -7.78 18.32
CA LYS A 148 -0.13 -8.40 18.03
C LYS A 148 -0.19 -9.29 16.80
N ASP A 149 -1.31 -9.97 16.61
CA ASP A 149 -1.53 -10.83 15.44
C ASP A 149 -1.65 -9.98 14.17
N ALA A 150 -2.21 -8.77 14.26
CA ALA A 150 -2.33 -7.84 13.14
C ALA A 150 -1.01 -7.17 12.72
N ARG A 151 0.13 -7.46 13.37
CA ARG A 151 1.42 -6.94 12.92
C ARG A 151 1.81 -7.59 11.59
N LEU A 152 2.18 -6.77 10.60
CA LEU A 152 2.59 -7.29 9.30
C LEU A 152 4.07 -7.66 9.29
N GLN A 153 4.35 -8.82 8.72
CA GLN A 153 5.69 -9.29 8.43
C GLN A 153 5.87 -9.41 6.92
N PHE A 154 6.77 -8.59 6.38
CA PHE A 154 7.13 -8.62 4.97
C PHE A 154 8.40 -9.47 4.83
N GLN A 155 8.33 -10.51 4.02
CA GLN A 155 9.44 -11.40 3.70
C GLN A 155 9.72 -11.32 2.19
N SER A 156 11.00 -11.24 1.82
CA SER A 156 11.38 -11.27 0.40
C SER A 156 11.17 -12.67 -0.16
N MET A 157 10.54 -12.79 -1.33
CA MET A 157 10.50 -14.06 -2.04
C MET A 157 11.78 -14.21 -2.85
N GLU A 158 12.80 -14.83 -2.27
CA GLU A 158 13.99 -15.24 -3.02
C GLU A 158 13.62 -16.43 -3.92
N GLY A 159 13.54 -16.18 -5.24
CA GLY A 159 13.45 -17.25 -6.23
C GLY A 159 12.10 -17.34 -6.95
N THR A 160 11.97 -16.58 -8.03
CA THR A 160 11.47 -17.04 -9.34
C THR A 160 11.76 -15.92 -10.33
N SER A 161 12.35 -16.25 -11.49
CA SER A 161 12.86 -15.28 -12.46
C SER A 161 11.77 -14.36 -13.07
N GLU A 162 10.49 -14.60 -12.75
CA GLU A 162 9.33 -13.93 -13.34
C GLU A 162 8.87 -12.69 -12.57
N THR A 163 9.13 -12.57 -11.26
CA THR A 163 8.74 -11.39 -10.46
C THR A 163 9.79 -11.01 -9.41
N PRO A 164 10.91 -10.37 -9.81
CA PRO A 164 12.03 -10.11 -8.91
C PRO A 164 11.71 -9.20 -7.72
N ASN A 165 10.51 -8.62 -7.61
CA ASN A 165 10.12 -7.58 -6.66
C ASN A 165 8.92 -7.95 -5.78
N ALA A 166 8.60 -9.24 -5.66
CA ALA A 166 7.45 -9.71 -4.88
C ALA A 166 7.79 -9.96 -3.40
N PHE A 167 6.84 -9.68 -2.52
CA PHE A 167 6.93 -9.96 -1.09
C PHE A 167 5.88 -10.97 -0.65
N LEU A 168 6.24 -11.82 0.29
CA LEU A 168 5.27 -12.55 1.08
C LEU A 168 4.88 -11.70 2.27
N VAL A 169 3.60 -11.37 2.41
CA VAL A 169 3.10 -10.60 3.55
C VAL A 169 2.33 -11.54 4.47
N ARG A 170 2.74 -11.58 5.74
CA ARG A 170 2.09 -12.38 6.78
C ARG A 170 1.47 -11.45 7.82
N GLY A 171 0.31 -11.86 8.32
CA GLY A 171 -0.43 -11.18 9.39
C GLY A 171 -1.58 -12.06 9.81
N CYS A 172 -2.02 -11.91 11.05
CA CYS A 172 -3.11 -12.68 11.65
C CYS A 172 -2.89 -14.21 11.59
N GLY A 173 -1.62 -14.65 11.65
CA GLY A 173 -1.25 -16.07 11.55
C GLY A 173 -1.37 -16.68 10.14
N SER A 174 -1.66 -15.89 9.10
CA SER A 174 -1.81 -16.36 7.72
C SER A 174 -1.04 -15.51 6.72
N ILE A 175 -0.92 -16.00 5.48
CA ILE A 175 -0.42 -15.20 4.36
C ILE A 175 -1.57 -14.31 3.87
N LEU A 176 -1.30 -13.03 3.71
CA LEU A 176 -2.28 -12.03 3.27
C LEU A 176 -2.00 -11.65 1.81
N HIS A 177 -3.07 -11.58 1.02
CA HIS A 177 -2.99 -11.18 -0.38
C HIS A 177 -3.93 -10.01 -0.64
N CYS A 178 -3.40 -8.95 -1.22
CA CYS A 178 -4.19 -7.90 -1.85
C CYS A 178 -4.53 -8.39 -3.26
N LYS A 179 -5.68 -9.04 -3.44
CA LYS A 179 -6.13 -9.57 -4.72
C LYS A 179 -7.50 -8.99 -5.02
N ALA A 180 -7.52 -7.85 -5.70
CA ALA A 180 -8.71 -7.46 -6.43
C ALA A 180 -8.82 -8.45 -7.60
N LEU A 181 -9.54 -9.56 -7.43
CA LEU A 181 -9.88 -10.43 -8.55
C LEU A 181 -10.53 -9.53 -9.62
N LEU A 182 -9.79 -9.26 -10.70
CA LEU A 182 -10.40 -8.89 -11.97
C LEU A 182 -11.36 -10.04 -12.25
N ARG A 183 -12.68 -9.76 -12.25
CA ARG A 183 -13.62 -10.70 -12.87
C ARG A 183 -13.04 -10.98 -14.26
N PRO A 184 -12.87 -12.24 -14.68
CA PRO A 184 -12.55 -12.50 -16.07
C PRO A 184 -13.59 -11.76 -16.90
N ALA A 185 -13.13 -10.98 -17.89
CA ALA A 185 -14.01 -10.34 -18.84
C ALA A 185 -14.98 -11.41 -19.33
N ARG A 186 -16.29 -11.19 -19.12
CA ARG A 186 -17.32 -12.05 -19.71
C ARG A 186 -16.99 -12.07 -21.19
N HIS A 187 -16.46 -13.20 -21.69
CA HIS A 187 -16.35 -13.41 -23.11
C HIS A 187 -17.78 -13.36 -23.61
N GLY A 188 -18.09 -12.31 -24.37
CA GLY A 188 -19.35 -12.24 -25.09
C GLY A 188 -19.36 -13.41 -26.05
N ASN A 189 -20.07 -14.47 -25.69
CA ASN A 189 -20.57 -15.43 -26.66
C ASN A 189 -21.70 -14.74 -27.43
N GLU A 190 -21.31 -13.86 -28.35
CA GLU A 190 -22.12 -13.48 -29.49
C GLU A 190 -21.40 -14.00 -30.73
N GLN A 191 -21.57 -15.30 -30.99
CA GLN A 191 -21.52 -15.91 -32.31
C GLN A 191 -22.03 -17.34 -32.17
N GLN A 192 -23.35 -17.52 -32.30
CA GLN A 192 -24.02 -18.67 -32.90
C GLN A 192 -25.54 -18.51 -32.70
N LEU A 193 -26.17 -17.88 -33.69
CA LEU A 193 -27.36 -18.32 -34.45
C LEU A 193 -27.94 -17.15 -35.24
#